data_AF-A0A934ZH04-F1
#
_entry.id   AF-A0A934ZH04-F1
#
_cell.length_a   1.000
_cell.length_b   1.000
_cell.length_c   1.000
_cell.angle_alpha   90.00
_cell.angle_beta   90.00
_cell.angle_gamma   90.00
#
_symmetry.space_group_name_H-M   'P 1'
#
loop_
_entity.id
_entity.type
_entity.pdbx_description
1 polymer ?
#
loop_
_entity_poly.entity_id
_entity_poly.type
_entity_poly.pdbx_seq_one_letter_code
_entity_poly.pdbx_strand_id
1 'polypeptide(L)'
;MVSELTVGGHYCPTRGEIAGRTIPSDNTYYITSFGGGVDTQRMACTGVADGRWMYIADSWRFGCRARVRVTNPRTGRWCVAQVADVGPNICVERAAGRPIIDASPVITRELFGRGSAGWSDRIAVRAELVPTTTPLGCADGTAAPSMTPAMTAPVASCFSGTYGREMAGRTCLQSRFDSEWYQCTGRGWALDRGIPSRRSGPAGACSAMISLR
;
A
#
# COMPACT_ATOMS: atom_id res chain seq x y z
N MET A 1 -32.01 -16.67 16.92
CA MET A 1 -30.87 -17.29 16.21
C MET A 1 -30.14 -16.20 15.48
N VAL A 2 -28.88 -15.91 15.83
CA VAL A 2 -28.03 -15.06 14.99
C VAL A 2 -27.73 -15.91 13.78
N SER A 3 -28.28 -15.57 12.61
CA SER A 3 -27.84 -16.18 11.36
C SER A 3 -26.34 -15.98 11.27
N GLU A 4 -25.57 -17.05 11.37
CA GLU A 4 -24.13 -16.97 11.14
C GLU A 4 -23.93 -16.48 9.71
N LEU A 5 -23.50 -15.23 9.57
CA LEU A 5 -23.21 -14.66 8.26
C LEU A 5 -22.06 -15.47 7.68
N THR A 6 -22.33 -16.20 6.60
CA THR A 6 -21.32 -16.99 5.89
C THR A 6 -21.17 -16.47 4.47
N VAL A 7 -19.93 -16.47 3.97
CA VAL A 7 -19.60 -16.10 2.58
C VAL A 7 -18.79 -17.25 2.00
N GLY A 8 -19.26 -17.84 0.90
CA GLY A 8 -18.60 -18.98 0.25
C GLY A 8 -18.31 -20.17 1.18
N GLY A 9 -19.16 -20.39 2.20
CA GLY A 9 -18.95 -21.44 3.21
C GLY A 9 -18.04 -21.05 4.38
N HIS A 10 -17.54 -19.81 4.43
CA HIS A 10 -16.71 -19.31 5.53
C HIS A 10 -17.49 -18.40 6.47
N TYR A 11 -17.38 -18.65 7.77
CA TYR A 11 -17.96 -17.82 8.83
C TYR A 11 -17.32 -16.43 8.88
N CYS A 12 -18.16 -15.39 8.93
CA CYS A 12 -17.76 -13.98 9.07
C CYS A 12 -17.75 -13.55 10.54
N PRO A 13 -16.57 -13.43 11.16
CA PRO A 13 -16.48 -12.97 12.54
C PRO A 13 -16.97 -11.54 12.69
N THR A 14 -17.70 -11.27 13.78
CA THR A 14 -18.17 -9.93 14.18
C THR A 14 -17.41 -9.36 15.37
N ARG A 15 -16.51 -10.16 15.96
CA ARG A 15 -15.63 -9.80 17.10
C ARG A 15 -14.26 -10.44 16.92
N GLY A 16 -13.24 -9.88 17.57
CA GLY A 16 -11.87 -10.37 17.45
C GLY A 16 -11.23 -9.96 16.13
N GLU A 17 -10.54 -10.88 15.46
CA GLU A 17 -9.91 -10.62 14.16
C GLU A 17 -10.95 -10.64 13.04
N ILE A 18 -11.45 -9.45 12.66
CA ILE A 18 -12.51 -9.32 11.66
C ILE A 18 -11.99 -9.03 10.25
N ALA A 19 -10.77 -8.53 10.08
CA ALA A 19 -10.17 -8.18 8.79
C ALA A 19 -8.74 -8.72 8.67
N GLY A 20 -8.22 -8.80 7.44
CA GLY A 20 -6.84 -9.24 7.18
C GLY A 20 -5.81 -8.20 7.60
N ARG A 21 -4.67 -8.66 8.14
CA ARG A 21 -3.53 -7.79 8.55
C ARG A 21 -2.30 -7.94 7.67
N THR A 22 -2.20 -9.04 6.95
CA THR A 22 -0.98 -9.44 6.26
C THR A 22 -0.97 -8.88 4.84
N ILE A 23 0.10 -8.18 4.48
CA ILE A 23 0.41 -7.81 3.10
C ILE A 23 0.99 -9.05 2.40
N PRO A 24 0.37 -9.60 1.35
CA PRO A 24 0.95 -10.69 0.56
C PRO A 24 2.29 -10.28 -0.05
N SER A 25 3.26 -11.19 -0.07
CA SER A 25 4.65 -10.92 -0.49
C SER A 25 4.78 -10.49 -1.96
N ASP A 26 3.80 -10.81 -2.80
CA ASP A 26 3.75 -10.46 -4.22
C ASP A 26 2.90 -9.20 -4.50
N ASN A 27 2.41 -8.54 -3.45
CA ASN A 27 1.48 -7.41 -3.50
C ASN A 27 0.24 -7.67 -4.38
N THR A 28 -0.17 -8.92 -4.58
CA THR A 28 -1.29 -9.27 -5.45
C THR A 28 -2.53 -9.61 -4.65
N TYR A 29 -3.64 -8.98 -5.02
CA TYR A 29 -4.92 -9.05 -4.33
C TYR A 29 -6.03 -9.30 -5.34
N TYR A 30 -7.20 -9.68 -4.85
CA TYR A 30 -8.44 -9.48 -5.61
C TYR A 30 -9.07 -8.14 -5.26
N ILE A 31 -9.82 -7.55 -6.18
CA ILE A 31 -10.57 -6.32 -5.92
C ILE A 31 -12.06 -6.62 -5.80
N THR A 32 -12.70 -6.02 -4.82
CA THR A 32 -14.16 -5.91 -4.72
C THR A 32 -14.52 -4.44 -4.55
N SER A 33 -15.79 -4.10 -4.76
CA SER A 33 -16.30 -2.75 -4.56
C SER A 33 -17.32 -2.67 -3.43
N PHE A 34 -17.24 -1.61 -2.62
CA PHE A 34 -18.24 -1.27 -1.59
C PHE A 34 -18.61 0.22 -1.63
N GLY A 35 -19.77 0.54 -1.07
CA GLY A 35 -20.28 1.89 -0.96
C GLY A 35 -21.06 2.40 -2.17
N GLY A 36 -21.78 3.50 -1.95
CA GLY A 36 -22.67 4.13 -2.92
C GLY A 36 -24.08 3.52 -2.94
N GLY A 37 -25.04 4.30 -3.45
CA GLY A 37 -26.45 3.90 -3.45
C GLY A 37 -26.94 3.55 -2.04
N VAL A 38 -27.54 2.37 -1.90
CA VAL A 38 -28.03 1.84 -0.60
C VAL A 38 -26.93 1.43 0.37
N ASP A 39 -25.69 1.24 -0.10
CA ASP A 39 -24.52 0.87 0.72
C ASP A 39 -23.72 2.11 1.17
N THR A 40 -24.30 3.31 1.03
CA THR A 40 -23.67 4.55 1.48
C THR A 40 -23.63 4.62 3.01
N GLN A 41 -22.42 4.61 3.58
CA GLN A 41 -22.23 4.57 5.03
C GLN A 41 -21.01 5.38 5.49
N ARG A 42 -20.96 5.73 6.77
CA ARG A 42 -19.76 6.33 7.39
C ARG A 42 -18.68 5.26 7.52
N MET A 43 -17.44 5.63 7.25
CA MET A 43 -16.30 4.72 7.38
C MET A 43 -15.55 4.95 8.69
N ALA A 44 -14.90 3.90 9.21
CA ALA A 44 -14.27 3.89 10.53
C ALA A 44 -13.12 4.89 10.67
N CYS A 45 -12.34 5.14 9.61
CA CYS A 45 -11.20 6.06 9.69
C CYS A 45 -11.60 7.51 9.36
N THR A 46 -12.38 7.70 8.30
CA THR A 46 -12.81 9.03 7.82
C THR A 46 -13.77 8.94 6.62
N GLY A 47 -14.55 10.00 6.40
CA GLY A 47 -15.34 10.15 5.18
C GLY A 47 -16.60 9.29 5.12
N VAL A 48 -17.22 9.27 3.93
CA VAL A 48 -18.44 8.51 3.64
C VAL A 48 -18.20 7.65 2.40
N ALA A 49 -18.55 6.38 2.48
CA ALA A 49 -18.45 5.41 1.39
C ALA A 49 -19.58 5.63 0.37
N ASP A 50 -19.59 6.76 -0.33
CA ASP A 50 -20.62 7.11 -1.33
C ASP A 50 -20.31 6.59 -2.75
N GLY A 51 -19.13 5.98 -2.90
CA GLY A 51 -18.63 5.38 -4.14
C GLY A 51 -18.07 6.36 -5.16
N ARG A 52 -17.94 7.65 -4.81
CA ARG A 52 -17.58 8.72 -5.76
C ARG A 52 -16.14 9.22 -5.65
N TRP A 53 -15.44 8.90 -4.57
CA TRP A 53 -14.06 9.33 -4.34
C TRP A 53 -13.10 8.15 -4.13
N MET A 54 -11.79 8.42 -4.16
CA MET A 54 -10.75 7.37 -4.15
C MET A 54 -10.49 6.86 -2.73
N TYR A 55 -11.22 5.81 -2.32
CA TYR A 55 -11.07 5.19 -1.01
C TYR A 55 -11.00 3.66 -1.09
N ILE A 56 -10.40 3.05 -0.06
CA ILE A 56 -10.42 1.61 0.20
C ILE A 56 -10.71 1.32 1.68
N ALA A 57 -11.31 0.17 1.96
CA ALA A 57 -11.50 -0.41 3.28
C ALA A 57 -10.42 -1.47 3.54
N ASP A 58 -9.28 -1.07 4.10
CA ASP A 58 -8.17 -1.98 4.37
C ASP A 58 -7.19 -1.44 5.45
N SER A 59 -7.76 -0.83 6.49
CA SER A 59 -6.96 -0.19 7.56
C SER A 59 -6.20 -1.14 8.46
N TRP A 60 -6.57 -2.42 8.52
CA TRP A 60 -5.84 -3.40 9.32
C TRP A 60 -4.54 -3.84 8.65
N ARG A 61 -4.49 -3.78 7.32
CA ARG A 61 -3.28 -4.06 6.52
C ARG A 61 -2.42 -2.82 6.33
N PHE A 62 -3.03 -1.68 5.99
CA PHE A 62 -2.29 -0.48 5.56
C PHE A 62 -2.32 0.69 6.54
N GLY A 63 -3.21 0.66 7.54
CA GLY A 63 -3.42 1.76 8.47
C GLY A 63 -4.37 2.84 7.94
N CYS A 64 -5.15 3.42 8.83
CA CYS A 64 -6.04 4.54 8.50
C CYS A 64 -5.28 5.72 7.88
N ARG A 65 -5.87 6.35 6.86
CA ARG A 65 -5.35 7.52 6.12
C ARG A 65 -4.06 7.27 5.32
N ALA A 66 -3.56 6.04 5.26
CA ALA A 66 -2.49 5.70 4.33
C ALA A 66 -2.96 5.90 2.87
N ARG A 67 -1.99 6.09 1.97
CA ARG A 67 -2.22 6.13 0.53
C ARG A 67 -1.77 4.81 -0.07
N VAL A 68 -2.62 4.23 -0.90
CA VAL A 68 -2.34 2.96 -1.58
C VAL A 68 -2.53 3.16 -3.07
N ARG A 69 -1.52 2.81 -3.86
CA ARG A 69 -1.63 2.70 -5.31
C ARG A 69 -2.20 1.33 -5.65
N VAL A 70 -3.35 1.31 -6.31
CA VAL A 70 -4.01 0.11 -6.85
C VAL A 70 -3.79 0.10 -8.36
N THR A 71 -3.13 -0.93 -8.87
CA THR A 71 -2.76 -1.07 -10.28
C THR A 71 -3.48 -2.26 -10.89
N ASN A 72 -4.09 -2.05 -12.06
CA ASN A 72 -4.54 -3.12 -12.93
C ASN A 72 -3.31 -3.71 -13.67
N PRO A 73 -2.84 -4.93 -13.34
CA PRO A 73 -1.63 -5.48 -13.93
C PRO A 73 -1.78 -5.81 -15.42
N ARG A 74 -3.01 -5.90 -15.96
CA ARG A 74 -3.26 -6.20 -17.37
C ARG A 74 -3.11 -4.98 -18.27
N THR A 75 -3.46 -3.80 -17.77
CA THR A 75 -3.50 -2.55 -18.56
C THR A 75 -2.44 -1.54 -18.12
N GLY A 76 -1.86 -1.71 -16.94
CA GLY A 76 -0.94 -0.75 -16.33
C GLY A 76 -1.63 0.50 -15.76
N ARG A 77 -2.95 0.66 -15.92
CA ARG A 77 -3.71 1.75 -15.30
C ARG A 77 -3.66 1.63 -13.78
N TRP A 78 -3.61 2.75 -13.09
CA TRP A 78 -3.55 2.76 -11.64
C TRP A 78 -4.29 3.94 -11.03
N CYS A 79 -4.71 3.75 -9.78
CA CYS A 79 -5.34 4.78 -8.96
C CYS A 79 -4.67 4.84 -7.59
N VAL A 80 -4.51 6.02 -7.04
CA VAL A 80 -4.13 6.22 -5.64
C VAL A 80 -5.40 6.48 -4.83
N ALA A 81 -5.60 5.66 -3.81
CA ALA A 81 -6.73 5.69 -2.91
C ALA A 81 -6.30 5.96 -1.47
N GLN A 82 -7.21 6.50 -0.67
CA GLN A 82 -7.04 6.62 0.77
C GLN A 82 -7.61 5.42 1.49
N VAL A 83 -6.89 4.90 2.47
CA VAL A 83 -7.45 3.93 3.40
C VAL A 83 -8.40 4.65 4.35
N ALA A 84 -9.69 4.35 4.24
CA ALA A 84 -10.75 5.09 4.91
C ALA A 84 -11.61 4.24 5.85
N ASP A 85 -11.56 2.91 5.74
CA ASP A 85 -12.35 2.01 6.59
C ASP A 85 -11.58 0.74 7.04
N VAL A 86 -12.19 -0.01 7.95
CA VAL A 86 -11.80 -1.38 8.30
C VAL A 86 -12.46 -2.35 7.32
N GLY A 87 -11.69 -3.29 6.78
CA GLY A 87 -12.24 -4.33 5.92
C GLY A 87 -11.21 -4.97 5.00
N PRO A 88 -11.70 -5.79 4.04
CA PRO A 88 -13.00 -6.43 4.11
C PRO A 88 -13.04 -7.48 5.24
N ASN A 89 -14.21 -8.07 5.49
CA ASN A 89 -14.27 -9.15 6.47
C ASN A 89 -13.39 -10.33 6.02
N ILE A 90 -12.58 -10.88 6.93
CA ILE A 90 -11.62 -11.95 6.64
C ILE A 90 -12.27 -13.21 6.05
N CYS A 91 -13.57 -13.46 6.30
CA CYS A 91 -14.30 -14.54 5.66
C CYS A 91 -14.38 -14.39 4.14
N VAL A 92 -14.49 -13.16 3.64
CA VAL A 92 -14.59 -12.86 2.20
C VAL A 92 -13.25 -13.14 1.53
N GLU A 93 -12.14 -12.77 2.17
CA GLU A 93 -10.79 -13.11 1.67
C GLU A 93 -10.57 -14.63 1.66
N ARG A 94 -11.03 -15.35 2.70
CA ARG A 94 -10.96 -16.82 2.75
C ARG A 94 -11.76 -17.46 1.64
N ALA A 95 -13.00 -17.01 1.41
CA ALA A 95 -13.86 -17.48 0.32
C ALA A 95 -13.29 -17.19 -1.07
N ALA A 96 -12.65 -16.03 -1.24
CA ALA A 96 -11.99 -15.67 -2.49
C ALA A 96 -10.69 -16.46 -2.69
N GLY A 97 -10.06 -16.93 -1.62
CA GLY A 97 -8.77 -17.63 -1.61
C GLY A 97 -7.57 -16.70 -1.72
N ARG A 98 -7.73 -15.40 -1.46
CA ARG A 98 -6.68 -14.37 -1.53
C ARG A 98 -7.09 -13.12 -0.75
N PRO A 99 -6.13 -12.35 -0.20
CA PRO A 99 -6.37 -10.99 0.25
C PRO A 99 -7.13 -10.12 -0.75
N ILE A 100 -8.00 -9.24 -0.25
CA ILE A 100 -8.87 -8.40 -1.06
C ILE A 100 -8.60 -6.92 -0.77
N ILE A 101 -8.52 -6.13 -1.84
CA ILE A 101 -8.68 -4.67 -1.79
C ILE A 101 -10.15 -4.36 -1.97
N ASP A 102 -10.79 -3.88 -0.92
CA ASP A 102 -12.18 -3.45 -0.94
C ASP A 102 -12.24 -1.96 -1.25
N ALA A 103 -12.66 -1.62 -2.46
CA ALA A 103 -12.46 -0.30 -3.07
C ALA A 103 -13.76 0.41 -3.40
N SER A 104 -13.69 1.72 -3.63
CA SER A 104 -14.85 2.46 -4.11
C SER A 104 -15.23 2.10 -5.56
N PRO A 105 -16.53 2.13 -5.93
CA PRO A 105 -17.02 2.00 -7.31
C PRO A 105 -16.29 2.87 -8.35
N VAL A 106 -15.83 4.07 -7.98
CA VAL A 106 -15.03 4.89 -8.90
C VAL A 106 -13.70 4.22 -9.25
N ILE A 107 -13.01 3.57 -8.32
CA ILE A 107 -11.73 2.88 -8.61
C ILE A 107 -11.96 1.72 -9.59
N THR A 108 -13.01 0.91 -9.40
CA THR A 108 -13.32 -0.18 -10.34
C THR A 108 -13.71 0.36 -11.71
N ARG A 109 -14.38 1.51 -11.78
CA ARG A 109 -14.73 2.18 -13.03
C ARG A 109 -13.48 2.65 -13.77
N GLU A 110 -12.57 3.35 -13.09
CA GLU A 110 -11.36 3.87 -13.73
C GLU A 110 -10.40 2.76 -14.16
N LEU A 111 -10.26 1.70 -13.36
CA LEU A 111 -9.31 0.60 -13.65
C LEU A 111 -9.83 -0.42 -14.66
N PHE A 112 -11.15 -0.67 -14.70
CA PHE A 112 -11.73 -1.79 -15.45
C PHE A 112 -12.92 -1.40 -16.32
N GLY A 113 -13.38 -0.15 -16.30
CA GLY A 113 -14.58 0.29 -17.01
C GLY A 113 -15.88 -0.30 -16.44
N ARG A 114 -15.87 -0.75 -15.17
CA ARG A 114 -17.02 -1.40 -14.52
C ARG A 114 -17.48 -0.63 -13.29
N GLY A 115 -18.79 -0.50 -13.12
CA GLY A 115 -19.36 0.20 -11.95
C GLY A 115 -19.19 -0.55 -10.62
N SER A 116 -18.84 -1.83 -10.66
CA SER A 116 -18.60 -2.66 -9.47
C SER A 116 -17.71 -3.87 -9.81
N ALA A 117 -17.16 -4.49 -8.77
CA ALA A 117 -16.51 -5.80 -8.82
C ALA A 117 -16.90 -6.59 -7.57
N GLY A 118 -17.20 -7.88 -7.73
CA GLY A 118 -17.45 -8.79 -6.61
C GLY A 118 -16.21 -9.60 -6.24
N TRP A 119 -16.09 -9.98 -4.97
CA TRP A 119 -15.04 -10.90 -4.50
C TRP A 119 -14.99 -12.21 -5.31
N SER A 120 -16.14 -12.69 -5.80
CA SER A 120 -16.26 -13.91 -6.60
C SER A 120 -15.71 -13.74 -8.03
N ASP A 121 -15.59 -12.50 -8.53
CA ASP A 121 -15.05 -12.23 -9.87
C ASP A 121 -13.55 -12.49 -9.95
N ARG A 122 -12.85 -12.52 -8.80
CA ARG A 122 -11.42 -12.81 -8.69
C ARG A 122 -10.56 -11.95 -9.62
N ILE A 123 -10.93 -10.68 -9.76
CA ILE A 123 -10.20 -9.70 -10.58
C ILE A 123 -8.93 -9.31 -9.84
N ALA A 124 -7.78 -9.62 -10.42
CA ALA A 124 -6.48 -9.35 -9.80
C ALA A 124 -6.07 -7.87 -9.92
N VAL A 125 -5.55 -7.31 -8.83
CA VAL A 125 -4.86 -6.01 -8.76
C VAL A 125 -3.55 -6.16 -8.02
N ARG A 126 -2.64 -5.20 -8.25
CA ARG A 126 -1.51 -4.96 -7.34
C ARG A 126 -1.81 -3.78 -6.44
N ALA A 127 -1.47 -3.86 -5.16
CA ALA A 127 -1.67 -2.76 -4.23
C ALA A 127 -0.42 -2.52 -3.37
N GLU A 128 0.03 -1.27 -3.32
CA GLU A 128 1.27 -0.87 -2.69
C GLU A 128 1.09 0.44 -1.93
N LEU A 129 1.68 0.54 -0.74
CA LEU A 129 1.75 1.82 -0.01
C LEU A 129 2.54 2.85 -0.83
N VAL A 130 2.04 4.08 -0.84
CA VAL A 130 2.73 5.25 -1.41
C VAL A 130 2.78 6.37 -0.36
N PRO A 131 3.63 7.39 -0.54
CA PRO A 131 3.69 8.51 0.39
C PRO A 131 2.31 9.12 0.66
N THR A 132 2.05 9.53 1.89
CA THR A 132 0.75 10.11 2.28
C THR A 132 0.42 11.42 1.55
N THR A 133 1.45 12.10 1.04
CA THR A 133 1.36 13.30 0.20
C THR A 133 1.01 13.02 -1.25
N THR A 134 1.03 11.76 -1.71
CA THR A 134 0.64 11.42 -3.08
C THR A 134 -0.83 11.79 -3.31
N PRO A 135 -1.15 12.58 -4.35
CA PRO A 135 -2.52 12.97 -4.65
C PRO A 135 -3.42 11.77 -4.90
N LEU A 136 -4.68 11.88 -4.46
CA LEU A 136 -5.73 10.96 -4.86
C LEU A 136 -6.05 11.15 -6.35
N GLY A 137 -6.34 10.05 -7.04
CA GLY A 137 -6.71 10.09 -8.45
C GLY A 137 -6.19 8.90 -9.22
N CYS A 138 -6.53 8.84 -10.50
CA CYS A 138 -6.08 7.79 -11.40
C CYS A 138 -5.19 8.37 -12.49
N ALA A 139 -4.29 7.54 -13.01
CA ALA A 139 -3.49 7.86 -14.17
C ALA A 139 -3.44 6.64 -15.11
N ASP A 140 -3.32 6.95 -16.40
CA ASP A 140 -3.21 5.93 -17.43
C ASP A 140 -1.78 5.42 -17.51
N GLY A 141 -1.64 4.13 -17.86
CA GLY A 141 -0.35 3.46 -18.06
C GLY A 141 0.49 4.03 -19.22
N THR A 142 -0.02 5.03 -19.96
CA THR A 142 0.68 5.76 -21.04
C THR A 142 1.34 7.07 -20.57
N ALA A 143 1.09 7.53 -19.35
CA ALA A 143 1.87 8.58 -18.73
C ALA A 143 3.02 7.96 -17.92
N ALA A 144 4.04 7.49 -18.62
CA ALA A 144 5.38 7.61 -18.06
C ALA A 144 5.67 9.12 -17.96
N PRO A 145 6.13 9.66 -16.82
CA PRO A 145 6.97 10.84 -16.91
C PRO A 145 8.24 10.40 -17.64
N SER A 146 8.31 10.68 -18.94
CA SER A 146 9.58 10.76 -19.66
C SER A 146 10.35 11.94 -19.08
N MET A 147 11.07 11.67 -17.99
CA MET A 147 12.38 12.24 -17.79
C MET A 147 13.33 11.05 -17.71
N THR A 148 14.03 10.76 -18.81
CA THR A 148 15.31 10.06 -18.73
C THR A 148 16.41 11.13 -18.64
N PRO A 149 17.54 10.88 -17.94
CA PRO A 149 18.16 9.56 -17.82
C PRO A 149 18.31 9.02 -16.40
N ALA A 150 18.17 7.69 -16.31
CA ALA A 150 18.66 6.76 -15.30
C ALA A 150 18.23 6.98 -13.84
N MET A 151 17.25 6.20 -13.34
CA MET A 151 17.12 5.95 -11.90
C MET A 151 16.33 4.66 -11.59
N THR A 152 17.08 3.57 -11.48
CA THR A 152 17.06 2.48 -10.47
C THR A 152 15.77 2.23 -9.66
N ALA A 153 15.38 0.94 -9.63
CA ALA A 153 14.48 0.22 -8.70
C ALA A 153 14.03 0.92 -7.40
N PRO A 154 12.83 0.61 -6.85
CA PRO A 154 12.22 1.32 -5.72
C PRO A 154 13.23 1.48 -4.59
N VAL A 155 13.71 2.70 -4.44
CA VAL A 155 14.67 3.06 -3.42
C VAL A 155 13.96 2.95 -2.09
N ALA A 156 14.31 1.93 -1.31
CA ALA A 156 13.86 1.80 0.06
C ALA A 156 13.98 3.14 0.78
N SER A 157 12.92 3.66 1.40
CA SER A 157 13.02 4.89 2.19
C SER A 157 13.19 4.53 3.66
N CYS A 158 14.11 5.22 4.33
CA CYS A 158 14.34 5.02 5.75
C CYS A 158 14.29 6.37 6.47
N PHE A 159 13.41 6.50 7.46
CA PHE A 159 13.34 7.69 8.30
C PHE A 159 14.61 7.88 9.12
N SER A 160 15.24 9.05 9.02
CA SER A 160 16.41 9.40 9.81
C SER A 160 16.03 10.25 11.02
N GLY A 161 16.18 9.69 12.22
CA GLY A 161 16.09 10.47 13.47
C GLY A 161 17.24 11.48 13.68
N THR A 162 18.33 11.37 12.90
CA THR A 162 19.42 12.35 12.89
C THR A 162 19.00 13.65 12.19
N TYR A 163 18.26 13.55 11.08
CA TYR A 163 17.91 14.70 10.25
C TYR A 163 16.40 14.99 10.18
N GLY A 164 15.58 14.22 10.90
CA GLY A 164 14.13 14.40 10.97
C GLY A 164 13.41 14.22 9.63
N ARG A 165 13.95 13.44 8.70
CA ARG A 165 13.39 13.26 7.35
C ARG A 165 13.64 11.86 6.80
N GLU A 166 12.83 11.48 5.81
CA GLU A 166 13.04 10.28 4.99
C GLU A 166 14.32 10.41 4.16
N MET A 167 15.11 9.33 4.12
CA MET A 167 16.32 9.23 3.31
C MET A 167 16.10 8.22 2.20
N ALA A 168 16.66 8.50 1.03
CA ALA A 168 16.54 7.62 -0.13
C ALA A 168 17.29 6.30 0.08
N GLY A 169 16.88 5.27 -0.66
CA GLY A 169 17.51 3.96 -0.65
C GLY A 169 18.97 4.02 -1.00
N ARG A 170 19.74 3.17 -0.32
CA ARG A 170 21.20 3.13 -0.31
C ARG A 170 21.87 4.38 0.26
N THR A 171 21.13 5.33 0.85
CA THR A 171 21.76 6.44 1.58
C THR A 171 22.58 5.86 2.71
N CYS A 172 23.84 6.27 2.77
CA CYS A 172 24.75 5.93 3.85
C CYS A 172 24.85 7.13 4.78
N LEU A 173 24.47 6.89 6.04
CA LEU A 173 24.25 7.92 7.03
C LEU A 173 24.99 7.55 8.31
N GLN A 174 25.75 8.50 8.86
CA GLN A 174 26.26 8.38 10.21
C GLN A 174 25.16 8.77 11.22
N SER A 175 24.84 7.86 12.14
CA SER A 175 23.79 8.04 13.13
C SER A 175 24.29 8.88 14.31
N ARG A 176 23.53 9.90 14.72
CA ARG A 176 23.89 10.76 15.88
C ARG A 176 23.81 10.05 17.22
N PHE A 177 23.14 8.90 17.27
CA PHE A 177 22.89 8.18 18.52
C PHE A 177 24.09 7.33 18.96
N ASP A 178 24.85 6.82 18.00
CA ASP A 178 25.95 5.88 18.22
C ASP A 178 27.22 6.21 17.42
N SER A 179 27.19 7.25 16.59
CA SER A 179 28.28 7.65 15.67
C SER A 179 28.64 6.60 14.63
N GLU A 180 27.80 5.57 14.45
CA GLU A 180 28.03 4.46 13.51
C GLU A 180 27.41 4.74 12.14
N TRP A 181 27.89 4.03 11.12
CA TRP A 181 27.39 4.18 9.75
C TRP A 181 26.36 3.12 9.39
N TYR A 182 25.25 3.59 8.83
CA TYR A 182 24.13 2.78 8.40
C TYR A 182 23.83 3.02 6.93
N GLN A 183 23.42 1.98 6.20
CA GLN A 183 22.86 2.11 4.87
C GLN A 183 21.35 1.86 4.89
N CYS A 184 20.59 2.73 4.23
CA CYS A 184 19.16 2.50 4.02
C CYS A 184 18.97 1.38 3.00
N THR A 185 18.35 0.28 3.41
CA THR A 185 18.10 -0.91 2.59
C THR A 185 16.60 -1.16 2.45
N GLY A 186 16.20 -2.08 1.56
CA GLY A 186 14.81 -2.54 1.42
C GLY A 186 14.16 -3.06 2.70
N ARG A 187 14.94 -3.31 3.76
CA ARG A 187 14.47 -3.80 5.07
C ARG A 187 14.64 -2.78 6.20
N GLY A 188 15.04 -1.54 5.87
CA GLY A 188 15.36 -0.49 6.84
C GLY A 188 16.87 -0.21 6.94
N TRP A 189 17.27 0.52 7.99
CA TRP A 189 18.68 0.86 8.24
C TRP A 189 19.49 -0.39 8.60
N ALA A 190 20.53 -0.68 7.82
CA ALA A 190 21.48 -1.75 8.09
C ALA A 190 22.82 -1.17 8.53
N LEU A 191 23.32 -1.58 9.70
CA LEU A 191 24.62 -1.20 10.23
C LEU A 191 25.75 -1.78 9.36
N ASP A 192 26.73 -0.97 8.96
CA ASP A 192 27.99 -1.44 8.39
C ASP A 192 29.12 -0.43 8.67
N ARG A 193 30.00 -0.80 9.60
CA ARG A 193 31.16 0.01 10.03
C ARG A 193 32.20 0.23 8.92
N GLY A 194 32.14 -0.54 7.84
CA GLY A 194 33.02 -0.43 6.69
C GLY A 194 32.60 0.59 5.65
N ILE A 195 31.41 1.17 5.77
CA ILE A 195 30.88 2.16 4.83
C ILE A 195 31.81 3.36 4.61
N PRO A 196 32.46 3.96 5.64
CA PRO A 196 33.32 5.13 5.44
C PRO A 196 34.49 4.89 4.47
N SER A 197 35.09 3.70 4.54
CA SER A 197 36.24 3.34 3.70
C SER A 197 35.83 2.83 2.32
N ARG A 198 34.73 2.07 2.23
CA ARG A 198 34.28 1.43 0.98
C ARG A 198 33.30 2.27 0.17
N ARG A 199 32.64 3.23 0.81
CA ARG A 199 31.51 4.02 0.25
C ARG A 199 30.39 3.13 -0.29
N SER A 200 30.18 1.99 0.35
CA SER A 200 29.17 0.98 0.00
C SER A 200 28.79 0.16 1.24
N GLY A 201 27.56 -0.36 1.27
CA GLY A 201 27.07 -1.24 2.33
C GLY A 201 26.30 -2.44 1.77
N PRO A 202 25.46 -3.12 2.60
CA PRO A 202 24.74 -4.34 2.23
C PRO A 202 23.78 -4.23 1.04
N ALA A 203 23.29 -3.02 0.73
CA ALA A 203 22.46 -2.72 -0.44
C ALA A 203 23.27 -2.15 -1.62
N GLY A 204 24.60 -2.31 -1.61
CA GLY A 204 25.52 -1.88 -2.65
C GLY A 204 26.11 -0.49 -2.41
N ALA A 205 26.59 0.16 -3.48
CA ALA A 205 27.20 1.49 -3.41
C ALA A 205 26.25 2.53 -2.79
N CYS A 206 26.81 3.40 -1.95
CA CYS A 206 26.05 4.44 -1.27
C CYS A 206 25.51 5.46 -2.30
N SER A 207 24.22 5.75 -2.27
CA SER A 207 23.63 6.79 -3.13
C SER A 207 23.97 8.21 -2.65
N ALA A 208 24.18 8.37 -1.35
CA ALA A 208 24.69 9.57 -0.70
C ALA A 208 25.51 9.18 0.53
N MET A 209 26.51 9.98 0.87
CA MET A 209 27.30 9.85 2.11
C MET A 209 27.01 11.07 2.98
N ILE A 210 26.41 10.85 4.14
CA ILE A 210 26.00 11.92 5.05
C ILE A 210 26.59 11.62 6.43
N SER A 211 27.66 12.33 6.80
CA SER A 211 28.26 12.23 8.12
C SER A 211 27.56 13.17 9.11
N LEU A 212 27.74 12.90 10.39
CA LEU A 212 27.52 13.92 11.40
C LEU A 212 28.51 15.05 11.14
N ARG A 213 28.06 16.30 11.32
CA ARG A 213 28.98 17.43 11.48
C ARG A 213 29.34 17.56 12.94
#